data_AF-A0A0M0KXE1-F1
#
_entry.id   AF-A0A0M0KXE1-F1
#
_cell.length_a   1.000
_cell.length_b   1.000
_cell.length_c   1.000
_cell.angle_alpha   90.00
_cell.angle_beta   90.00
_cell.angle_gamma   90.00
#
_symmetry.space_group_name_H-M   'P 1'
#
loop_
_entity.id
_entity.type
_entity.pdbx_description
1 polymer ?
#
loop_
_entity_poly.entity_id
_entity_poly.type
_entity_poly.pdbx_seq_one_letter_code
_entity_poly.pdbx_strand_id
1 'polypeptide(L)'
;MKKWLLQAIVVLVLLASAGCQQADAIAPEYKGPKLSIAVVGEIPTVHTKKVSFTSVSLDDVSKDLVKASQTFDALFVMKSQFSIADDDQYVPTYRSLTIPTFFIGTEQLYLPFVIEER
;
A
#
# COMPACT_ATOMS: atom_id res chain seq x y z
N MET A 1 29.11 21.89 43.85
CA MET A 1 29.07 20.72 42.95
C MET A 1 27.71 20.03 42.91
N LYS A 2 27.09 19.69 44.05
CA LYS A 2 25.79 18.98 44.13
C LYS A 2 24.60 19.72 43.50
N LYS A 3 24.54 21.05 43.65
CA LYS A 3 23.45 21.90 43.10
C LYS A 3 23.49 22.01 41.56
N TRP A 4 24.69 21.99 40.98
CA TRP A 4 24.91 22.00 39.53
C TRP A 4 24.61 20.63 38.91
N LEU A 5 24.97 19.54 39.59
CA LEU A 5 24.59 18.18 39.19
C LEU A 5 23.06 18.00 39.19
N LEU A 6 22.37 18.52 40.22
CA LEU A 6 20.90 18.53 40.27
C LEU A 6 20.28 19.34 39.14
N GLN A 7 20.82 20.52 38.82
CA GLN A 7 20.33 21.34 37.70
C GLN A 7 20.54 20.65 36.34
N ALA A 8 21.68 20.00 36.13
CA ALA A 8 21.95 19.25 34.90
C ALA A 8 20.97 18.08 34.71
N ILE A 9 20.62 17.37 35.79
CA ILE A 9 19.66 16.26 35.76
C ILE A 9 18.25 16.77 35.42
N VAL A 10 17.82 17.89 35.99
CA VAL A 10 16.49 18.47 35.71
C VAL A 10 16.39 18.91 34.24
N VAL A 11 17.45 19.51 33.69
CA VAL A 11 17.49 19.90 32.26
C VAL A 11 17.44 18.68 31.35
N LEU A 12 18.16 17.60 31.69
CA LEU A 12 18.15 16.35 30.92
C LEU A 12 16.77 15.68 30.89
N VAL A 13 16.04 15.71 32.02
CA VAL A 13 14.68 15.15 32.11
C VAL A 13 13.69 15.97 31.28
N LEU A 14 13.80 17.30 31.27
CA LEU A 14 12.94 18.19 30.47
C LEU A 14 13.15 18.01 28.95
N LEU A 15 14.38 17.73 28.52
CA LEU A 15 14.70 17.44 27.12
C LEU A 15 14.14 16.08 26.66
N ALA A 16 14.01 15.11 27.57
CA ALA A 16 13.49 13.77 27.27
C ALA A 16 11.96 13.73 27.10
N SER A 17 11.22 14.77 27.52
CA SER A 17 9.77 14.85 27.36
C SER A 17 9.29 15.46 26.04
N ALA A 18 10.19 15.83 25.13
CA ALA A 18 9.82 16.25 23.77
C ALA A 18 9.41 15.03 22.92
N GLY A 19 8.23 14.48 23.23
CA GLY A 19 7.58 13.48 22.39
C GLY A 19 7.15 14.12 21.08
N CYS A 20 7.74 13.70 19.97
CA CYS A 20 7.26 14.07 18.64
C CYS A 20 5.91 13.39 18.44
N GLN A 21 4.82 14.15 18.53
CA GLN A 21 3.50 13.63 18.18
C GLN A 21 3.50 13.47 16.66
N GLN A 22 3.50 12.22 16.17
CA GLN A 22 3.11 11.93 14.81
C GLN A 22 1.64 12.31 14.71
N ALA A 23 1.39 13.57 14.33
CA ALA A 23 0.09 13.95 13.84
C ALA A 23 -0.15 13.05 12.62
N ASP A 24 -1.19 12.21 12.68
CA ASP A 24 -1.72 11.52 11.52
C ASP A 24 -1.99 12.57 10.46
N ALA A 25 -1.02 12.76 9.57
CA ALA A 25 -1.10 13.76 8.53
C ALA A 25 -2.22 13.29 7.61
N ILE A 26 -3.40 13.93 7.74
CA ILE A 26 -4.52 13.71 6.82
C ILE A 26 -3.97 14.00 5.44
N ALA A 27 -3.77 12.93 4.65
CA ALA A 27 -3.24 13.07 3.31
C ALA A 27 -4.17 14.03 2.52
N PRO A 28 -3.60 14.98 1.77
CA PRO A 28 -4.41 15.93 1.01
C PRO A 28 -5.33 15.18 0.04
N GLU A 29 -6.58 15.64 -0.07
CA GLU A 29 -7.57 15.02 -0.95
C GLU A 29 -7.07 15.00 -2.41
N TYR A 30 -7.16 13.84 -3.05
CA TYR A 30 -6.77 13.68 -4.45
C TYR A 30 -7.68 14.50 -5.37
N LYS A 31 -7.09 15.42 -6.14
CA LYS A 31 -7.83 16.34 -7.02
C LYS A 31 -7.87 15.95 -8.50
N GLY A 32 -7.27 14.82 -8.89
CA GLY A 32 -7.19 14.37 -10.29
C GLY A 32 -8.52 13.87 -10.89
N PRO A 33 -8.48 13.12 -12.01
CA PRO A 33 -9.65 12.46 -12.59
C PRO A 33 -10.29 11.43 -11.62
N LYS A 34 -11.46 10.91 -11.96
CA LYS A 34 -12.01 9.77 -11.20
C LYS A 34 -11.22 8.51 -11.56
N LEU A 35 -10.89 7.70 -10.55
CA LEU A 35 -10.16 6.45 -10.72
C LEU A 35 -10.99 5.27 -10.24
N SER A 36 -10.98 4.19 -11.01
CA SER A 36 -11.56 2.89 -10.68
C SER A 36 -10.43 1.91 -10.40
N ILE A 37 -10.31 1.43 -9.16
CA ILE A 37 -9.19 0.59 -8.72
C ILE A 37 -9.73 -0.78 -8.35
N ALA A 38 -9.23 -1.81 -9.02
CA ALA A 38 -9.46 -3.19 -8.62
C ALA A 38 -8.61 -3.51 -7.39
N VAL A 39 -9.19 -4.19 -6.39
CA VAL A 39 -8.50 -4.57 -5.15
C VAL A 39 -8.60 -6.07 -4.94
N VAL A 40 -7.46 -6.74 -4.84
CA VAL A 40 -7.34 -8.12 -4.37
C VAL A 40 -6.99 -8.09 -2.89
N GLY A 41 -7.93 -8.55 -2.06
CA GLY A 41 -7.82 -8.51 -0.60
C GLY A 41 -8.69 -7.42 0.02
N GLU A 42 -8.26 -6.89 1.15
CA GLU A 42 -9.04 -5.93 1.93
C GLU A 42 -9.04 -4.53 1.29
N ILE A 43 -10.22 -3.92 1.16
CA ILE A 43 -10.32 -2.55 0.63
C ILE A 43 -9.57 -1.58 1.55
N PRO A 44 -8.66 -0.73 1.02
CA PRO A 44 -7.93 0.23 1.83
C PRO A 44 -8.86 1.14 2.63
N THR A 45 -8.53 1.38 3.91
CA THR A 45 -9.27 2.30 4.79
C THR A 45 -8.91 3.76 4.48
N VAL A 46 -9.15 4.20 3.24
CA VAL A 46 -8.98 5.59 2.80
C VAL A 46 -10.25 6.06 2.13
N HIS A 47 -10.80 7.17 2.62
CA HIS A 47 -11.99 7.78 2.05
C HIS A 47 -11.59 8.91 1.12
N THR A 48 -11.79 8.71 -0.18
CA THR A 48 -11.54 9.70 -1.22
C THR A 48 -12.74 9.74 -2.15
N LYS A 49 -13.20 10.96 -2.49
CA LYS A 49 -14.40 11.15 -3.31
C LYS A 49 -14.22 10.77 -4.77
N LYS A 50 -12.95 10.69 -5.22
CA LYS A 50 -12.60 10.52 -6.63
C LYS A 50 -12.00 9.15 -6.95
N VAL A 51 -11.84 8.27 -5.96
CA VAL A 51 -11.34 6.91 -6.19
C VAL A 51 -12.39 5.93 -5.70
N SER A 52 -12.82 5.03 -6.58
CA SER A 52 -13.68 3.90 -6.24
C SER A 52 -12.86 2.63 -6.21
N PHE A 53 -12.95 1.90 -5.10
CA PHE A 53 -12.33 0.60 -4.96
C PHE A 53 -13.37 -0.50 -5.20
N THR A 54 -13.01 -1.49 -6.01
CA THR A 54 -13.84 -2.66 -6.29
C THR A 54 -13.07 -3.91 -5.92
N SER A 55 -13.61 -4.69 -4.99
CA SER A 55 -13.02 -5.98 -4.61
C SER A 55 -13.14 -6.97 -5.78
N VAL A 56 -12.03 -7.65 -6.10
CA VAL A 56 -11.95 -8.70 -7.12
C VAL A 56 -11.05 -9.84 -6.61
N SER A 57 -11.15 -11.02 -7.22
CA SER A 57 -10.16 -12.09 -7.01
C SER A 57 -9.09 -12.08 -8.11
N LEU A 58 -7.91 -12.63 -7.84
CA LEU A 58 -6.87 -12.79 -8.87
C LEU A 58 -7.32 -13.71 -10.00
N ASP A 59 -8.12 -14.73 -9.70
CA ASP A 59 -8.68 -15.63 -10.71
C ASP A 59 -9.60 -14.88 -11.68
N ASP A 60 -10.44 -13.97 -11.18
CA ASP A 60 -11.35 -13.20 -12.03
C ASP A 60 -10.57 -12.24 -12.96
N VAL A 61 -9.51 -11.62 -12.44
CA VAL A 61 -8.62 -10.77 -13.24
C VAL A 61 -7.89 -11.59 -14.31
N SER A 62 -7.39 -12.77 -13.93
CA SER A 62 -6.61 -13.65 -14.82
C SER A 62 -7.46 -14.25 -15.95
N LYS A 63 -8.75 -14.51 -15.70
CA LYS A 63 -9.68 -15.06 -16.70
C LYS A 63 -10.04 -14.07 -17.80
N ASP A 64 -10.03 -12.77 -17.54
CA ASP A 64 -10.42 -11.75 -18.50
C ASP A 64 -9.59 -10.46 -18.35
N LEU A 65 -8.32 -10.57 -18.76
CA LEU A 65 -7.33 -9.49 -18.70
C LEU A 65 -7.75 -8.24 -19.47
N VAL A 66 -8.46 -8.43 -20.61
CA VAL A 66 -8.92 -7.33 -21.46
C VAL A 66 -9.99 -6.53 -20.73
N LYS A 67 -11.00 -7.22 -20.18
CA LYS A 67 -12.06 -6.55 -19.41
C LYS A 67 -11.49 -5.87 -18.18
N ALA A 68 -10.58 -6.52 -17.44
CA ALA A 68 -9.93 -5.92 -16.29
C ALA A 68 -9.20 -4.62 -16.68
N SER A 69 -8.42 -4.66 -17.76
CA SER A 69 -7.65 -3.52 -18.25
C SER A 69 -8.50 -2.38 -18.83
N GLN A 70 -9.72 -2.66 -19.29
CA GLN A 70 -10.67 -1.65 -19.77
C GLN A 70 -11.53 -1.05 -18.66
N THR A 71 -11.74 -1.80 -17.56
CA THR A 71 -12.67 -1.42 -16.48
C THR A 71 -11.98 -0.64 -15.36
N PHE A 72 -10.70 -0.93 -15.13
CA PHE A 72 -9.94 -0.40 -14.01
C PHE A 72 -8.74 0.41 -14.51
N ASP A 73 -8.33 1.39 -13.73
CA ASP A 73 -7.14 2.21 -13.98
C ASP A 73 -5.88 1.62 -13.32
N ALA A 74 -6.06 0.77 -12.31
CA ALA A 74 -4.97 0.02 -11.66
C ALA A 74 -5.50 -1.21 -10.92
N LEU A 75 -4.57 -2.13 -10.63
CA LEU A 75 -4.79 -3.28 -9.74
C LEU A 75 -3.99 -3.08 -8.45
N PHE A 76 -4.66 -3.13 -7.30
CA PHE A 76 -4.03 -3.18 -5.98
C PHE A 76 -4.08 -4.61 -5.46
N VAL A 77 -2.93 -5.15 -5.12
CA VAL A 77 -2.80 -6.42 -4.40
C VAL A 77 -2.40 -6.08 -2.99
N MET A 78 -3.23 -6.45 -2.02
CA MET A 78 -3.00 -6.12 -0.61
C MET A 78 -2.11 -7.16 0.06
N LYS A 79 -1.35 -6.74 1.08
CA LYS A 79 -0.45 -7.61 1.86
C LYS A 79 -1.09 -8.92 2.33
N SER A 80 -2.38 -8.89 2.68
CA SER A 80 -3.13 -10.09 3.12
C SER A 80 -3.30 -11.16 2.04
N GLN A 81 -2.94 -10.86 0.79
CA GLN A 81 -3.05 -11.77 -0.36
C GLN A 81 -1.70 -12.11 -0.99
N PHE A 82 -0.58 -11.65 -0.41
CA PHE A 82 0.74 -11.86 -1.00
C PHE A 82 1.11 -13.34 -1.15
N SER A 83 0.77 -14.20 -0.19
CA SER A 83 1.06 -15.65 -0.24
C SER A 83 0.26 -16.42 -1.31
N ILE A 84 -0.65 -15.74 -1.99
CA ILE A 84 -1.41 -16.27 -3.13
C ILE A 84 -0.95 -15.55 -4.39
N ALA A 85 -0.70 -14.25 -4.30
CA ALA A 85 -0.24 -13.40 -5.39
C ALA A 85 1.21 -13.64 -5.82
N ASP A 86 2.02 -14.30 -4.98
CA ASP A 86 3.39 -14.73 -5.29
C ASP A 86 3.44 -16.10 -5.99
N ASP A 87 2.30 -16.73 -6.25
CA ASP A 87 2.23 -17.95 -7.04
C ASP A 87 2.57 -17.65 -8.52
N ASP A 88 3.50 -18.42 -9.08
CA ASP A 88 3.96 -18.33 -10.46
C ASP A 88 2.81 -18.34 -11.48
N GLN A 89 1.67 -18.96 -11.16
CA GLN A 89 0.49 -18.98 -12.04
C GLN A 89 -0.08 -17.58 -12.36
N TYR A 90 0.18 -16.59 -11.51
CA TYR A 90 -0.30 -15.22 -11.70
C TYR A 90 0.75 -14.28 -12.33
N VAL A 91 2.00 -14.71 -12.48
CA VAL A 91 3.04 -13.92 -13.15
C VAL A 91 2.62 -13.49 -14.57
N PRO A 92 2.02 -14.36 -15.41
CA PRO A 92 1.52 -13.96 -16.73
C PRO A 92 0.43 -12.89 -16.65
N THR A 93 -0.42 -12.94 -15.62
CA THR A 93 -1.47 -11.93 -15.40
C THR A 93 -0.87 -10.55 -15.19
N TYR A 94 0.08 -10.41 -14.27
CA TYR A 94 0.70 -9.11 -13.99
C TYR A 94 1.50 -8.56 -15.17
N ARG A 95 2.15 -9.43 -15.95
CA ARG A 95 2.90 -9.04 -17.16
C ARG A 95 2.00 -8.64 -18.32
N SER A 96 0.78 -9.16 -18.38
CA SER A 96 -0.14 -8.98 -19.51
C SER A 96 -1.18 -7.87 -19.30
N LEU A 97 -1.43 -7.46 -18.05
CA LEU A 97 -2.28 -6.32 -17.75
C LEU A 97 -1.68 -5.04 -18.37
N THR A 98 -2.51 -4.24 -19.03
CA THR A 98 -2.07 -2.95 -19.59
C THR A 98 -2.20 -1.80 -18.59
N ILE A 99 -2.62 -2.11 -17.37
CA ILE A 99 -2.79 -1.19 -16.25
C ILE A 99 -1.75 -1.49 -15.18
N PRO A 100 -1.27 -0.49 -14.43
CA PRO A 100 -0.28 -0.71 -13.39
C PRO A 100 -0.84 -1.58 -12.26
N THR A 101 0.01 -2.48 -11.76
CA THR A 101 -0.25 -3.28 -10.56
C THR A 101 0.61 -2.79 -9.41
N PHE A 102 0.00 -2.58 -8.24
CA PHE A 102 0.67 -2.14 -7.02
C PHE A 102 0.49 -3.17 -5.90
N PHE A 103 1.61 -3.59 -5.30
CA PHE A 103 1.63 -4.50 -4.15
C PHE A 103 1.68 -3.68 -2.86
N ILE A 104 0.50 -3.40 -2.30
CA ILE A 104 0.35 -2.48 -1.18
C ILE A 104 0.78 -3.15 0.13
N GLY A 105 1.74 -2.53 0.82
CA GLY A 105 2.29 -3.04 2.09
C GLY A 105 3.49 -3.99 1.90
N THR A 106 4.06 -4.07 0.69
CA THR A 106 5.34 -4.74 0.49
C THR A 106 6.49 -3.96 1.16
N GLU A 107 7.34 -4.69 1.86
CA GLU A 107 8.61 -4.16 2.41
C GLU A 107 9.78 -4.43 1.45
N GLN A 108 9.56 -5.23 0.42
CA GLN A 108 10.52 -5.59 -0.63
C GLN A 108 10.11 -4.98 -1.98
N LEU A 109 11.00 -5.07 -2.98
CA LEU A 109 10.68 -4.74 -4.36
C LEU A 109 9.56 -5.66 -4.91
N TYR A 110 8.92 -5.25 -6.00
CA TYR A 110 7.84 -5.99 -6.66
C TYR A 110 8.29 -7.29 -7.37
N LEU A 111 9.59 -7.59 -7.36
CA LEU A 111 10.19 -8.72 -8.10
C LEU A 111 9.60 -10.10 -7.74
N PRO A 112 9.30 -10.42 -6.46
CA PRO A 112 8.73 -11.73 -6.09
C PRO A 112 7.40 -12.05 -6.77
N PHE A 113 6.71 -11.05 -7.32
CA PHE A 113 5.39 -11.23 -7.94
C PHE A 113 5.44 -11.33 -9.46
N VAL A 114 6.57 -11.02 -10.10
CA VAL A 114 6.64 -10.88 -11.57
C VAL A 114 7.77 -11.67 -12.22
N ILE A 115 8.53 -12.43 -11.42
CA ILE A 115 9.55 -13.36 -11.88
C ILE A 115 9.04 -14.76 -11.54
N GLU A 116 9.05 -15.65 -12.52
CA GLU A 116 8.80 -17.08 -12.29
C GLU A 116 9.97 -17.66 -11.50
N GLU A 117 9.74 -18.23 -10.32
CA GLU A 117 10.82 -18.84 -9.53
C GLU A 117 11.14 -20.27 -9.99
N ARG A 118 10.25 -20.97 -10.72
CA ARG A 118 10.61 -22.19 -11.47
C ARG A 118 9.61 -22.73 -12.49
#